data_AF-A0A496VCY1-F1
#
_entry.id   AF-A0A496VCY1-F1
#
_cell.length_a   1.000
_cell.length_b   1.000
_cell.length_c   1.000
_cell.angle_alpha   90.00
_cell.angle_beta   90.00
_cell.angle_gamma   90.00
#
_symmetry.space_group_name_H-M   'P 1'
#
loop_
_entity.id
_entity.type
_entity.pdbx_description
1 polymer ?
#
loop_
_entity_poly.entity_id
_entity_poly.type
_entity_poly.pdbx_seq_one_letter_code
_entity_poly.pdbx_strand_id
1 'polypeptide(L)' 'MVNQENRLEKRTVETAFFQTNFVAIKNGLKKGEQVVVSDLIPAIEGMLLKPVVDTRMMEALLNEAQGKSHVK' A
#
# COMPACT_ATOMS: atom_id res chain seq x y z
N MET A 1 1.12 6.84 3.39
CA MET A 1 -0.16 6.29 3.85
C MET A 1 -1.14 7.43 4.13
N VAL A 2 -2.42 7.13 4.33
CA VAL A 2 -3.44 8.15 4.64
C VAL A 2 -3.78 8.07 6.11
N ASN A 3 -3.61 9.19 6.83
CA ASN A 3 -3.96 9.26 8.24
C ASN A 3 -5.48 9.52 8.43
N GLN A 4 -5.93 9.58 9.69
CA GLN A 4 -7.35 9.75 10.03
C GLN A 4 -7.94 11.11 9.58
N GLU A 5 -7.11 12.09 9.28
CA GLU A 5 -7.50 13.41 8.77
C GLU A 5 -7.45 13.50 7.24
N ASN A 6 -7.32 12.36 6.56
CA ASN A 6 -7.10 12.27 5.12
C ASN A 6 -5.83 13.00 4.65
N ARG A 7 -4.77 13.00 5.44
CA ARG A 7 -3.48 13.60 5.07
C ARG A 7 -2.44 12.53 4.76
N LEU A 8 -1.52 12.86 3.85
CA LEU A 8 -0.36 12.03 3.54
C LEU A 8 0.55 11.96 4.77
N GLU A 9 0.77 10.75 5.25
CA GLU A 9 1.75 10.43 6.29
C GLU A 9 2.87 9.56 5.68
N LYS A 10 4.13 9.97 5.86
CA LYS A 10 5.30 9.12 5.54
C LYS A 10 5.70 8.34 6.77
N ARG A 11 5.73 7.02 6.63
CA ARG A 11 6.10 6.11 7.71
C ARG A 11 7.15 5.11 7.22
N THR A 12 8.18 4.92 8.03
CA THR A 12 9.17 3.85 7.80
C THR A 12 8.56 2.51 8.18
N VAL A 13 8.74 1.51 7.33
CA VAL A 13 8.25 0.13 7.55
C VAL A 13 9.41 -0.85 7.44
N GLU A 14 9.32 -1.96 8.16
CA GLU A 14 10.28 -3.07 8.03
C GLU A 14 9.76 -4.07 7.01
N THR A 15 10.51 -4.28 5.93
CA THR A 15 10.19 -5.26 4.90
C THR A 15 10.63 -6.66 5.35
N ALA A 16 9.78 -7.66 5.15
CA ALA A 16 10.13 -9.06 5.38
C ALA A 16 10.84 -9.65 4.15
N PHE A 17 10.18 -9.55 2.99
CA PHE A 17 10.68 -10.02 1.70
C PHE A 17 9.93 -9.36 0.55
N PHE A 18 10.53 -9.41 -0.63
CA PHE A 18 9.92 -8.98 -1.89
C PHE A 18 9.44 -10.21 -2.65
N GLN A 19 8.22 -10.14 -3.15
CA GLN A 19 7.65 -11.05 -4.15
C GLN A 19 7.46 -10.24 -5.43
N THR A 20 7.51 -10.88 -6.60
CA THR A 20 7.58 -10.22 -7.92
C THR A 20 6.75 -8.94 -8.04
N ASN A 21 5.46 -8.94 -7.66
CA ASN A 21 4.62 -7.74 -7.75
C ASN A 21 4.08 -7.23 -6.39
N PHE A 22 4.56 -7.73 -5.24
CA PHE A 22 4.21 -7.18 -3.93
C PHE A 22 5.33 -7.34 -2.90
N VAL A 23 5.31 -6.51 -1.86
CA VAL A 23 6.24 -6.62 -0.73
C VAL A 23 5.50 -7.05 0.53
N ALA A 24 6.06 -8.02 1.26
CA ALA A 24 5.54 -8.40 2.57
C ALA A 24 6.15 -7.49 3.64
N ILE A 25 5.31 -6.84 4.44
CA ILE A 25 5.72 -5.94 5.52
C ILE A 25 5.70 -6.70 6.85
N LYS A 26 6.83 -6.70 7.56
CA LYS A 26 6.97 -7.34 8.88
C LYS A 26 6.44 -6.45 10.00
N ASN A 27 6.84 -5.17 10.00
CA ASN A 27 6.48 -4.20 11.03
C ASN A 27 6.23 -2.80 10.45
N GLY A 28 5.50 -1.96 11.18
CA GLY A 28 5.25 -0.56 10.82
C GLY A 28 3.85 -0.26 10.27
N LEU A 29 3.02 -1.29 10.08
CA LEU A 29 1.61 -1.17 9.69
C LEU A 29 0.69 -1.82 10.73
N LYS A 30 -0.51 -1.26 10.87
CA LYS A 30 -1.60 -1.79 11.68
C LYS A 30 -2.79 -2.17 10.80
N LYS A 31 -3.58 -3.14 11.26
CA LYS A 31 -4.80 -3.54 10.58
C LYS A 31 -5.75 -2.35 10.42
N GLY A 32 -6.30 -2.17 9.22
CA GLY A 32 -7.24 -1.11 8.89
C GLY A 32 -6.59 0.19 8.39
N GLU A 33 -5.26 0.29 8.39
CA GLU A 33 -4.57 1.45 7.80
C GLU A 33 -4.63 1.45 6.27
N GLN A 34 -4.70 2.65 5.68
CA GLN A 34 -4.75 2.85 4.24
C GLN A 34 -3.36 3.18 3.68
N VAL A 35 -2.84 2.30 2.84
CA VAL A 35 -1.55 2.50 2.15
C VAL A 35 -1.79 3.17 0.80
N VAL A 36 -0.97 4.15 0.47
CA VAL A 36 -0.96 4.77 -0.85
C VAL A 36 -0.12 3.90 -1.77
N VAL A 37 -0.70 3.47 -2.89
CA VAL A 37 -0.07 2.54 -3.86
C VAL A 37 0.23 3.18 -5.21
N SER A 38 -0.14 4.45 -5.40
CA SER A 38 0.15 5.23 -6.59
C SER A 38 1.31 6.21 -6.35
N ASP A 39 2.03 6.53 -7.42
CA ASP A 39 3.06 7.57 -7.37
C ASP A 39 2.42 8.96 -7.20
N LEU A 40 2.66 9.59 -6.06
CA LEU A 40 2.20 10.95 -5.78
C LEU A 40 3.26 11.96 -6.20
N ILE A 41 2.87 12.89 -7.08
CA ILE A 41 3.73 14.00 -7.51
C ILE A 41 2.94 15.30 -7.33
N PRO A 42 3.28 16.15 -6.34
CA PRO A 42 4.31 15.97 -5.31
C PRO A 42 3.82 15.15 -4.08
N ALA A 43 4.68 14.35 -3.47
CA ALA A 43 4.40 13.61 -2.24
C ALA A 43 4.87 14.37 -0.98
N ILE A 44 4.14 15.43 -0.61
CA ILE A 44 4.49 16.30 0.54
C ILE A 44 3.84 15.78 1.82
N GLU A 45 4.61 15.67 2.91
CA GLU A 45 4.10 15.29 4.22
C GLU A 45 2.95 16.21 4.65
N GLY A 46 1.85 15.65 5.16
CA GLY A 46 0.67 16.39 5.60
C GLY A 46 -0.24 16.89 4.48
N MET A 47 0.08 16.63 3.21
CA MET A 47 -0.77 17.00 2.06
C MET A 47 -2.16 16.39 2.20
N LEU A 48 -3.20 17.20 2.03
CA LEU A 48 -4.58 16.72 2.03
C LEU A 48 -4.81 15.81 0.82
N LEU A 49 -5.40 14.65 1.06
CA LEU A 49 -5.69 13.62 0.06
C LEU A 49 -7.20 13.40 -0.03
N LYS A 50 -7.65 12.99 -1.21
CA LYS A 50 -8.96 12.40 -1.43
C LYS A 50 -8.77 10.95 -1.85
N PRO A 51 -8.56 10.03 -0.90
CA PRO A 51 -8.23 8.64 -1.24
C PRO A 51 -9.37 7.96 -1.98
N VAL A 52 -9.02 7.11 -2.94
CA VAL A 52 -9.95 6.22 -3.65
C VAL A 52 -9.43 4.81 -3.44
N VAL A 53 -10.31 3.90 -3.03
CA VAL A 53 -9.95 2.48 -2.86
C VAL A 53 -9.76 1.86 -4.24
N ASP A 54 -8.56 1.36 -4.52
CA ASP A 54 -8.27 0.59 -5.73
C ASP A 54 -8.62 -0.89 -5.49
N THR A 55 -9.87 -1.24 -5.77
CA THR A 55 -10.36 -2.62 -5.61
C THR A 55 -9.65 -3.59 -6.55
N ARG A 56 -9.26 -3.14 -7.75
CA ARG A 56 -8.57 -3.98 -8.74
C ARG A 56 -7.18 -4.36 -8.25
N MET A 57 -6.44 -3.41 -7.69
CA MET A 57 -5.12 -3.69 -7.11
C MET A 57 -5.22 -4.59 -5.88
N MET A 58 -6.25 -4.41 -5.04
CA MET A 58 -6.49 -5.30 -3.90
C MET A 58 -6.74 -6.76 -4.36
N GLU A 59 -7.59 -6.96 -5.37
CA GLU A 59 -7.85 -8.29 -5.93
C GLU A 59 -6.58 -8.91 -6.54
N ALA A 60 -5.78 -8.13 -7.26
CA ALA A 60 -4.50 -8.59 -7.82
C ALA A 60 -3.54 -9.04 -6.71
N LEU A 61 -3.38 -8.24 -5.65
CA LEU A 61 -2.55 -8.57 -4.49
C LEU A 61 -3.01 -9.88 -3.82
N LEU A 62 -4.32 -10.07 -3.64
CA LEU A 62 -4.87 -11.28 -3.03
C LEU A 62 -4.62 -12.51 -3.91
N ASN A 63 -4.81 -12.40 -5.22
CA ASN A 63 -4.54 -13.49 -6.15
C ASN A 63 -3.06 -13.90 -6.15
N GLU A 64 -2.14 -12.93 -6.12
CA GLU A 64 -0.71 -13.19 -6.04
C GLU A 64 -0.28 -13.82 -4.72
N ALA A 65 -0.76 -13.29 -3.59
CA ALA A 65 -0.46 -13.82 -2.27
C ALA A 65 -1.00 -15.25 -2.09
N GLN A 66 -2.05 -15.62 -2.82
CA GLN A 66 -2.63 -16.98 -2.83
C GLN A 66 -2.00 -17.91 -3.88
N GLY A 67 -1.03 -17.44 -4.68
CA GLY A 67 -0.41 -18.23 -5.75
C GLY A 67 -1.36 -18.51 -6.94
N LYS A 68 -2.44 -17.74 -7.08
CA LYS A 68 -3.42 -17.86 -8.17
C LYS A 68 -3.07 -17.02 -9.40
N SER A 69 -2.10 -16.12 -9.27
CA SER A 69 -1.63 -15.30 -10.38
C SER A 69 -0.64 -16.07 -11.25
N HIS A 70 -0.83 -16.01 -12.58
CA HIS A 70 0.10 -16.60 -13.52
C HIS A 70 1.25 -15.61 -13.75
N VAL A 71 2.31 -15.75 -12.97
CA VAL A 71 3.57 -15.04 -13.24
C VAL A 71 4.18 -15.71 -14.47
N LYS A 72 4.29 -14.97 -15.58
CA LYS A 72 5.02 -15.42 -16.77
C LYS A 72 6.51 -15.52 -16.49
#